data_AF-A0A8S9PQS7-F1
#
_entry.id   AF-A0A8S9PQS7-F1
#
_cell.length_a   1.000
_cell.length_b   1.000
_cell.length_c   1.000
_cell.angle_alpha   90.00
_cell.angle_beta   90.00
_cell.angle_gamma   90.00
#
_symmetry.space_group_name_H-M   'P 1'
#
loop_
_entity.id
_entity.type
_entity.pdbx_description
1 polymer ?
#
loop_
_entity_poly.entity_id
_entity_poly.type
_entity_poly.pdbx_seq_one_letter_code
_entity_poly.pdbx_strand_id
1 'polypeptide(L)'
;MHGFSTLAVAIFNVCLGNDKEASKVFQLFAAYHHDLRSDDTCEMGESIENQLKAFGAEDLNCNKYGESFKFPDDGVIKTPRCVYGHDYADNLEGDCKNCRLFWICVNIANIL
;
A
#
# COMPACT_ATOMS: atom_id res chain seq x y z
N MET A 1 11.53 13.43 9.03
CA MET A 1 11.34 12.05 8.50
C MET A 1 10.43 12.17 7.27
N HIS A 2 11.00 12.34 6.08
CA HIS A 2 10.22 12.64 4.86
C HIS A 2 9.69 11.37 4.15
N GLY A 3 10.30 10.21 4.40
CA GLY A 3 9.87 8.94 3.82
C GLY A 3 8.48 8.52 4.25
N PHE A 4 8.17 8.60 5.54
CA PHE A 4 6.87 8.19 6.09
C PHE A 4 5.71 8.97 5.45
N SER A 5 5.81 10.30 5.39
CA SER A 5 4.77 11.13 4.75
C SER A 5 4.68 10.89 3.25
N THR A 6 5.81 10.67 2.56
CA THR A 6 5.82 10.39 1.12
C THR A 6 5.13 9.05 0.83
N LEU A 7 5.41 8.01 1.63
CA LEU A 7 4.76 6.71 1.51
C LEU A 7 3.25 6.81 1.78
N ALA A 8 2.85 7.50 2.85
CA ALA A 8 1.44 7.73 3.15
C ALA A 8 0.69 8.44 2.01
N VAL A 9 1.30 9.46 1.40
CA VAL A 9 0.73 10.16 0.24
C VAL A 9 0.58 9.22 -0.95
N ALA A 10 1.56 8.36 -1.23
CA ALA A 10 1.46 7.37 -2.30
C ALA A 10 0.28 6.41 -2.05
N ILE A 11 0.20 5.84 -0.84
CA ILE A 11 -0.86 4.91 -0.45
C ILE A 11 -2.24 5.56 -0.54
N PHE A 12 -2.43 6.79 -0.05
CA PHE A 12 -3.73 7.44 -0.15
C PHE A 12 -4.14 7.76 -1.59
N ASN A 13 -3.18 8.05 -2.48
CA ASN A 13 -3.49 8.15 -3.90
C ASN A 13 -3.93 6.81 -4.50
N VAL A 14 -3.38 5.68 -4.03
CA VAL A 14 -3.88 4.34 -4.41
C VAL A 14 -5.32 4.14 -3.94
N CYS A 15 -5.62 4.46 -2.67
CA CYS A 15 -6.97 4.37 -2.12
C CYS A 15 -7.98 5.25 -2.88
N LEU A 16 -7.56 6.45 -3.31
CA LEU A 16 -8.36 7.38 -4.11
C LEU A 16 -8.52 6.99 -5.59
N GLY A 17 -7.80 5.97 -6.06
CA GLY A 17 -7.80 5.58 -7.47
C GLY A 17 -6.90 6.42 -8.39
N ASN A 18 -6.09 7.31 -7.81
CA ASN A 18 -5.15 8.19 -8.52
C ASN A 18 -3.84 7.46 -8.85
N ASP A 19 -3.92 6.34 -9.57
CA ASP A 19 -2.80 5.44 -9.88
C ASP A 19 -1.57 6.15 -10.48
N LYS A 20 -1.79 7.09 -11.40
CA LYS A 20 -0.68 7.86 -12.02
C LYS A 20 0.07 8.73 -11.02
N GLU A 21 -0.64 9.32 -10.06
CA GLU A 21 -0.01 10.17 -9.04
C GLU A 21 0.65 9.31 -7.96
N ALA A 22 -0.02 8.22 -7.54
CA ALA A 22 0.58 7.23 -6.67
C ALA A 22 1.90 6.70 -7.22
N SER A 23 1.96 6.35 -8.51
CA SER A 23 3.18 5.89 -9.18
C SER A 23 4.32 6.90 -9.12
N LYS A 24 4.05 8.19 -9.41
CA LYS A 24 5.07 9.25 -9.29
C LYS A 24 5.59 9.37 -7.86
N VAL A 25 4.71 9.31 -6.87
CA VAL A 25 5.11 9.44 -5.46
C VAL A 25 5.88 8.20 -5.01
N PHE A 26 5.51 6.99 -5.45
CA PHE A 26 6.30 5.79 -5.23
C PHE A 26 7.69 5.88 -5.87
N GLN A 27 7.79 6.44 -7.09
CA GLN A 27 9.08 6.67 -7.75
C GLN A 27 9.96 7.63 -6.92
N LEU A 28 9.38 8.72 -6.42
CA LEU A 28 10.09 9.67 -5.55
C LEU A 28 10.54 9.00 -4.25
N PHE A 29 9.66 8.21 -3.62
CA PHE A 29 10.00 7.46 -2.43
C PHE A 29 11.17 6.50 -2.67
N ALA A 30 11.12 5.72 -3.76
CA ALA A 30 12.17 4.79 -4.14
C ALA A 30 13.51 5.48 -4.45
N ALA A 31 13.47 6.69 -5.01
CA ALA A 31 14.66 7.45 -5.37
C ALA A 31 15.39 8.08 -4.16
N TYR A 32 14.66 8.45 -3.12
CA TYR A 32 15.20 9.27 -2.02
C TYR A 32 15.13 8.62 -0.63
N HIS A 33 14.40 7.52 -0.47
CA HIS A 33 14.14 6.91 0.83
C HIS A 33 14.51 5.43 0.84
N HIS A 34 13.59 4.53 0.49
CA HIS A 34 13.81 3.08 0.57
C HIS A 34 13.29 2.39 -0.69
N ASP A 35 13.87 1.23 -1.03
CA ASP A 35 13.30 0.37 -2.07
C ASP A 35 11.87 -0.02 -1.71
N LEU A 36 10.96 -0.03 -2.69
CA LEU A 36 9.53 -0.30 -2.46
C LEU A 36 9.25 -1.70 -1.89
N ARG A 37 10.20 -2.64 -2.03
CA ARG A 37 10.11 -4.03 -1.56
C ARG A 37 11.00 -4.29 -0.34
N SER A 38 11.61 -3.25 0.24
CA SER A 38 12.42 -3.39 1.45
C SER A 38 11.53 -3.70 2.66
N ASP A 39 12.13 -4.33 3.66
CA ASP A 39 11.45 -4.58 4.93
C ASP A 39 11.13 -3.23 5.62
N ASP A 40 12.03 -2.23 5.54
CA ASP A 40 11.77 -0.86 6.03
C ASP A 40 10.48 -0.24 5.46
N THR A 41 10.24 -0.37 4.15
CA THR A 41 9.03 0.16 3.50
C THR A 41 7.79 -0.56 4.01
N CYS A 42 7.89 -1.87 4.25
CA CYS A 42 6.79 -2.66 4.80
C CYS A 42 6.46 -2.22 6.23
N GLU A 43 7.48 -2.10 7.09
CA GLU A 43 7.30 -1.63 8.48
C GLU A 43 6.70 -0.22 8.55
N MET A 44 7.11 0.68 7.64
CA MET A 44 6.49 2.01 7.55
C MET A 44 5.01 1.91 7.14
N GLY A 45 4.68 1.07 6.16
CA GLY A 45 3.30 0.84 5.72
C GLY A 45 2.42 0.26 6.82
N GLU A 46 2.90 -0.76 7.53
CA GLU A 46 2.21 -1.37 8.68
C GLU A 46 2.04 -0.36 9.82
N SER A 47 3.01 0.53 10.03
CA SER A 47 2.88 1.62 11.02
C SER A 47 1.78 2.62 10.63
N ILE A 48 1.60 2.92 9.34
CA ILE A 48 0.47 3.75 8.86
C ILE A 48 -0.85 3.04 9.14
N GLU A 49 -0.96 1.76 8.78
CA GLU A 49 -2.14 0.93 9.03
C GLU A 49 -2.52 0.93 10.52
N ASN A 50 -1.55 0.68 11.40
CA ASN A 50 -1.76 0.65 12.85
C ASN A 50 -2.17 2.02 13.41
N GLN A 51 -1.64 3.12 12.89
CA GLN A 51 -2.06 4.46 13.28
C GLN A 51 -3.51 4.76 12.90
N LEU A 52 -3.96 4.29 11.71
CA LEU A 52 -5.35 4.44 11.28
C LEU A 52 -6.31 3.63 12.15
N LYS A 53 -5.95 2.38 12.50
CA LYS A 53 -6.72 1.55 13.45
C LYS A 53 -6.81 2.22 14.83
N ALA A 54 -5.69 2.72 15.35
CA ALA A 54 -5.66 3.40 16.65
C ALA A 54 -6.49 4.69 16.67
N PHE A 55 -6.65 5.35 15.52
CA PHE A 55 -7.52 6.52 15.37
C PHE A 55 -9.02 6.16 15.35
N GLY A 56 -9.37 4.88 15.19
CA GLY A 56 -10.76 4.44 15.02
C GLY A 56 -11.30 4.74 13.62
N ALA A 57 -10.44 4.78 12.60
CA ALA A 57 -10.87 5.01 11.21
C ALA A 57 -11.90 3.96 10.74
N GLU A 58 -11.78 2.72 11.23
CA GLU A 58 -12.73 1.63 10.96
C GLU A 58 -14.16 1.95 11.43
N ASP A 59 -14.32 2.77 12.48
CA ASP A 59 -15.64 3.18 13.01
C ASP A 59 -16.22 4.38 12.23
N LEU A 60 -15.40 5.07 11.43
CA LEU A 60 -15.82 6.14 10.53
C LEU A 60 -16.27 5.59 9.16
N ASN A 61 -16.15 4.28 8.96
CA ASN A 61 -16.15 3.61 7.67
C ASN A 61 -17.49 3.74 6.91
N CYS A 62 -17.42 4.47 5.81
CA CYS A 62 -18.29 4.30 4.65
C CYS A 62 -17.37 3.76 3.56
N ASN A 63 -17.35 2.45 3.31
CA ASN A 63 -16.45 1.63 2.48
C ASN A 63 -16.13 2.15 1.04
N LYS A 64 -15.77 3.43 0.91
CA LYS A 64 -15.77 4.24 -0.32
C LYS A 64 -14.46 4.10 -1.07
N TYR A 65 -13.35 3.98 -0.34
CA TYR A 65 -12.04 3.88 -0.95
C TYR A 65 -11.78 2.48 -1.52
N GLY A 66 -12.37 1.43 -0.93
CA GLY A 66 -12.36 0.09 -1.51
C GLY A 66 -12.90 0.04 -2.96
N GLU A 67 -13.96 0.79 -3.27
CA GLU A 67 -14.50 0.89 -4.64
C GLU A 67 -13.60 1.68 -5.58
N SER A 68 -12.89 2.69 -5.07
CA SER A 68 -12.03 3.57 -5.85
C SER A 68 -10.60 3.06 -5.98
N PHE A 69 -10.24 2.01 -5.22
CA PHE A 69 -8.89 1.49 -5.11
C PHE A 69 -8.27 1.19 -6.48
N LYS A 70 -7.09 1.75 -6.74
CA LYS A 70 -6.34 1.47 -7.97
C LYS A 70 -4.85 1.44 -7.71
N PHE A 71 -4.30 0.23 -7.61
CA PHE A 71 -2.86 0.04 -7.51
C PHE A 71 -2.17 0.33 -8.86
N PRO A 72 -1.05 1.07 -8.91
CA PRO A 72 -0.41 1.36 -10.17
C PRO A 72 0.22 0.09 -10.78
N ASP A 73 0.10 -0.03 -12.10
CA ASP A 73 0.70 -1.13 -12.87
C ASP A 73 1.42 -0.57 -14.10
N ASP A 74 2.66 -0.14 -13.90
CA ASP A 74 3.48 0.53 -14.90
C ASP A 74 4.97 0.16 -14.81
N GLY A 75 5.85 1.02 -15.33
CA GLY A 75 7.31 0.81 -15.33
C GLY A 75 7.97 1.02 -13.97
N VAL A 76 7.30 1.70 -13.03
CA VAL A 76 7.81 2.03 -11.68
C VAL A 76 7.42 0.94 -10.70
N ILE A 77 6.12 0.63 -10.64
CA ILE A 77 5.57 -0.39 -9.76
C ILE A 77 4.54 -1.20 -10.55
N LYS A 78 4.55 -2.51 -10.32
CA LYS A 78 3.64 -3.43 -11.01
C LYS A 78 2.71 -4.08 -10.02
N THR A 79 1.49 -4.29 -10.46
CA THR A 79 0.56 -5.13 -9.70
C THR A 79 1.17 -6.52 -9.58
N PRO A 80 1.33 -7.03 -8.35
CA PRO A 80 2.01 -8.30 -8.15
C PRO A 80 1.23 -9.44 -8.82
N ARG A 81 1.86 -10.16 -9.75
CA ARG A 81 1.25 -11.33 -10.41
C ARG A 81 0.97 -12.48 -9.43
N CYS A 82 1.65 -12.47 -8.29
CA CYS A 82 1.51 -13.45 -7.23
C CYS A 82 0.12 -13.44 -6.57
N VAL A 83 -0.63 -12.34 -6.66
CA VAL A 83 -1.96 -12.18 -6.04
C VAL A 83 -2.95 -13.29 -6.46
N TYR A 84 -2.82 -13.83 -7.67
CA TYR A 84 -3.70 -14.90 -8.19
C TYR A 84 -3.09 -16.31 -8.12
N GLY A 85 -1.83 -16.43 -7.69
CA GLY A 85 -1.06 -17.69 -7.72
C GLY A 85 -0.55 -18.16 -6.36
N HIS A 86 -0.84 -17.43 -5.29
CA HIS A 86 -0.69 -17.95 -3.93
C HIS A 86 -1.88 -18.84 -3.63
N ASP A 87 -1.65 -20.15 -3.46
CA ASP A 87 -2.65 -21.01 -2.83
C ASP A 87 -2.92 -20.42 -1.44
N TYR A 88 -4.19 -20.06 -1.18
CA TYR A 88 -4.70 -19.51 0.09
C TYR A 88 -4.46 -20.43 1.31
N ALA A 89 -3.78 -21.57 1.13
CA ALA A 89 -3.62 -22.64 2.11
C ALA A 89 -2.39 -22.49 3.01
N ASP A 90 -1.37 -21.75 2.57
CA ASP A 90 -0.22 -21.43 3.41
C ASP A 90 -0.29 -19.96 3.79
N ASN A 91 0.07 -19.63 5.03
CA ASN A 91 0.06 -18.31 5.68
C ASN A 91 0.96 -17.26 4.99
N LEU A 92 0.85 -17.12 3.67
CA LEU A 92 1.59 -16.26 2.76
C LEU A 92 0.86 -14.93 2.50
N GLU A 93 -0.12 -14.57 3.33
CA GLU A 93 -0.59 -13.19 3.44
C GLU A 93 0.62 -12.33 3.84
N GLY A 94 1.29 -11.75 2.84
CA GLY A 94 2.40 -10.83 3.08
C GLY A 94 3.80 -11.44 3.15
N ASP A 95 4.07 -12.68 2.78
CA ASP A 95 5.48 -13.16 2.77
C ASP A 95 6.23 -12.88 1.46
N CYS A 96 5.49 -12.75 0.37
CA CYS A 96 6.09 -12.30 -0.88
C CYS A 96 6.38 -10.80 -0.82
N LYS A 97 7.68 -10.44 -0.80
CA LYS A 97 8.14 -9.03 -0.82
C LYS A 97 7.53 -8.20 -1.95
N ASN A 98 7.12 -8.84 -3.06
CA ASN A 98 6.43 -8.16 -4.16
C ASN A 98 4.95 -7.88 -3.90
N CYS A 99 4.30 -8.71 -3.08
CA CYS A 99 2.87 -8.62 -2.74
C CYS A 99 2.64 -7.76 -1.46
N ARG A 100 3.64 -7.59 -0.57
CA ARG A 100 3.51 -6.86 0.72
C ARG A 100 2.93 -5.46 0.59
N LEU A 101 3.55 -4.61 -0.21
CA LEU A 101 3.10 -3.21 -0.38
C LEU A 101 1.68 -3.13 -0.96
N PHE A 102 1.33 -4.06 -1.85
CA PHE A 102 -0.03 -4.16 -2.39
C PHE A 102 -1.03 -4.46 -1.27
N TRP A 103 -0.76 -5.46 -0.43
CA TRP A 103 -1.65 -5.81 0.68
C TRP A 103 -1.77 -4.70 1.72
N ILE A 104 -0.69 -4.00 2.04
CA ILE A 104 -0.73 -2.81 2.90
C ILE A 104 -1.70 -1.75 2.32
N CYS A 105 -1.63 -1.49 1.00
CA CYS A 105 -2.54 -0.54 0.37
C CYS A 105 -4.00 -1.03 0.43
N VAL A 106 -4.25 -2.33 0.24
CA VAL A 106 -5.59 -2.92 0.33
C VAL A 106 -6.14 -2.80 1.75
N ASN A 107 -5.35 -3.17 2.77
CA ASN A 107 -5.74 -3.10 4.17
C ASN A 107 -6.09 -1.66 4.56
N ILE A 108 -5.24 -0.71 4.20
CA ILE A 108 -5.48 0.71 4.46
C ILE A 108 -6.75 1.20 3.73
N ALA A 109 -6.97 0.77 2.48
CA ALA A 109 -8.19 1.13 1.75
C ALA A 109 -9.47 0.53 2.36
N ASN A 110 -9.38 -0.60 3.05
CA ASN A 110 -10.52 -1.22 3.75
C ASN A 110 -10.80 -0.58 5.13
N ILE A 111 -9.78 0.01 5.75
CA ILE A 111 -9.90 0.74 7.02
C ILE A 111 -10.56 2.12 6.81
N LEU A 112 -10.33 2.76 5.66
CA LEU A 112 -10.80 4.11 5.30
C LEU A 112 -12.15 4.12 4.58
#